data_AF-A0A3D3UMS9-F1
#
_entry.id   AF-A0A3D3UMS9-F1
#
_cell.length_a   1.000
_cell.length_b   1.000
_cell.length_c   1.000
_cell.angle_alpha   90.00
_cell.angle_beta   90.00
_cell.angle_gamma   90.00
#
_symmetry.space_group_name_H-M   'P 1'
#
loop_
_entity.id
_entity.type
_entity.pdbx_description
1 polymer ?
#
loop_
_entity_poly.entity_id
_entity_poly.type
_entity_poly.pdbx_seq_one_letter_code
_entity_poly.pdbx_strand_id
1 'polypeptide(L)'
;MRKSNGFTLIELLVVIAIIALLLSILMPALGKAKDLAMCAACKGNLKNYTFAIAMYTDDNDGKFPQAERCYFSQLDPYPVESGIGGNHLHLRWCNGDVDLKSHPEYGGQMFSYLMDAKSFICPAFRRLAVRNSEDHFYRDYGSSIRNYEPWYNYTMNAYVGSNNSG
;
A
#
# COMPACT_ATOMS: atom_id res chain seq x y z
N MET A 1 43.10 39.44 19.74
CA MET A 1 41.72 39.09 20.17
C MET A 1 40.82 39.12 18.94
N ARG A 2 40.31 37.98 18.45
CA ARG A 2 39.33 37.97 17.35
C ARG A 2 37.98 38.42 17.92
N LYS A 3 37.46 39.56 17.45
CA LYS A 3 36.06 39.95 17.71
C LYS A 3 35.15 38.95 16.98
N SER A 4 34.38 38.19 17.73
CA SER A 4 33.24 37.45 17.18
C SER A 4 32.12 38.45 16.91
N ASN A 5 31.82 38.70 15.64
CA ASN A 5 30.63 39.44 15.26
C ASN A 5 29.42 38.55 15.54
N GLY A 6 28.57 38.94 16.48
CA GLY A 6 27.31 38.25 16.78
C GLY A 6 26.26 38.60 15.73
N PHE A 7 25.42 37.62 15.37
CA PHE A 7 24.26 37.83 14.52
C PHE A 7 23.25 38.75 15.20
N THR A 8 22.69 39.71 14.48
CA THR A 8 21.60 40.53 14.98
C THR A 8 20.27 39.78 14.90
N LEU A 9 19.34 40.10 15.79
CA LEU A 9 18.01 39.48 15.81
C LEU A 9 17.25 39.73 14.49
N ILE A 10 17.46 40.89 13.87
CA ILE A 10 16.85 41.27 12.59
C ILE A 10 17.39 40.39 11.45
N GLU A 11 18.70 40.15 11.40
CA GLU A 11 19.30 39.27 10.37
C GLU A 11 18.75 37.84 10.47
N LEU A 12 18.59 37.32 11.69
CA LEU A 12 17.98 36.00 11.89
C LEU A 12 16.51 35.98 11.43
N LEU A 13 15.75 37.04 11.74
CA LEU A 13 14.33 37.13 11.44
C LEU A 13 14.06 37.21 9.92
N VAL A 14 14.88 37.96 9.18
CA VAL A 14 14.76 38.03 7.72
C VAL A 14 15.05 36.68 7.08
N VAL A 15 16.04 35.93 7.59
CA VAL A 15 16.40 34.61 7.05
C VAL A 15 15.25 33.61 7.23
N ILE A 16 14.65 33.53 8.42
CA ILE A 16 13.52 32.62 8.63
C ILE A 16 12.30 33.01 7.79
N ALA A 17 12.08 34.31 7.55
CA ALA A 17 10.99 34.79 6.69
C ALA A 17 11.19 34.35 5.23
N ILE A 18 12.42 34.44 4.71
CA ILE A 18 12.76 33.97 3.36
C ILE A 18 12.61 32.44 3.27
N ILE A 19 13.09 31.69 4.27
CA ILE A 19 12.93 30.22 4.31
C ILE A 19 11.44 29.84 4.32
N ALA A 20 10.61 30.51 5.13
CA ALA A 20 9.17 30.25 5.19
C ALA A 20 8.47 30.50 3.85
N LEU A 21 8.83 31.59 3.16
CA LEU A 21 8.30 31.90 1.83
C LEU A 21 8.70 30.83 0.80
N LEU A 22 9.96 30.40 0.78
CA LEU A 22 10.42 29.34 -0.11
C LEU A 22 9.74 27.99 0.17
N LEU A 23 9.60 27.62 1.45
CA LEU A 23 8.92 26.39 1.86
C LEU A 23 7.44 26.38 1.46
N SER A 24 6.75 27.53 1.52
CA SER A 24 5.34 27.66 1.14
C SER A 24 5.07 27.25 -0.32
N ILE A 25 6.04 27.51 -1.21
CA ILE A 25 5.96 27.15 -2.63
C ILE A 25 6.41 25.69 -2.85
N LEU A 26 7.38 25.22 -2.05
CA LEU A 26 7.94 23.88 -2.19
C LEU A 26 7.01 22.77 -1.70
N MET A 27 6.26 22.98 -0.61
CA MET A 27 5.35 21.98 -0.03
C MET A 27 4.33 21.41 -1.03
N PRO A 28 3.55 22.21 -1.78
CA PRO A 28 2.59 21.67 -2.75
C PRO A 28 3.27 20.94 -3.91
N ALA A 29 4.47 21.37 -4.33
CA ALA A 29 5.24 20.69 -5.37
C ALA A 29 5.74 19.32 -4.90
N LEU A 30 6.22 19.22 -3.66
CA LEU A 30 6.70 17.97 -3.06
C LEU A 30 5.57 16.95 -2.86
N GLY A 31 4.36 17.42 -2.53
CA GLY A 31 3.17 16.57 -2.48
C GLY A 31 2.91 15.87 -3.82
N LYS A 32 2.87 16.64 -4.91
CA LYS A 32 2.69 16.10 -6.28
C LYS A 32 3.83 15.17 -6.69
N ALA A 33 5.08 15.54 -6.40
CA ALA A 33 6.24 14.70 -6.71
C ALA A 33 6.18 13.34 -5.99
N LYS A 34 5.77 13.34 -4.71
CA LYS A 34 5.57 12.11 -3.93
C LYS A 34 4.48 11.23 -4.54
N ASP A 35 3.35 11.81 -4.95
CA ASP A 35 2.26 11.05 -5.58
C ASP A 35 2.71 10.45 -6.92
N LEU A 36 3.44 11.20 -7.75
CA LEU A 36 4.03 10.68 -8.98
C LEU A 36 5.01 9.54 -8.73
N ALA A 37 5.88 9.66 -7.72
CA ALA A 37 6.82 8.61 -7.34
C ALA A 37 6.10 7.34 -6.87
N MET A 38 5.04 7.48 -6.06
CA MET A 38 4.20 6.35 -5.64
C MET A 38 3.54 5.68 -6.85
N CYS A 39 2.97 6.44 -7.79
CA CYS A 39 2.40 5.90 -9.02
C CYS A 39 3.44 5.20 -9.90
N ALA A 40 4.66 5.73 -10.00
CA ALA A 40 5.75 5.10 -10.73
C ALA A 40 6.14 3.75 -10.11
N ALA A 41 6.24 3.68 -8.78
CA ALA A 41 6.44 2.41 -8.08
C ALA A 41 5.30 1.44 -8.35
N CYS A 42 4.04 1.92 -8.32
CA CYS A 42 2.89 1.06 -8.63
C CYS A 42 2.94 0.47 -10.05
N LYS A 43 3.42 1.24 -11.05
CA LYS A 43 3.60 0.75 -12.42
C LYS A 43 4.69 -0.31 -12.52
N GLY A 44 5.81 -0.13 -11.82
CA GLY A 44 6.88 -1.12 -11.77
C GLY A 44 6.42 -2.44 -11.17
N ASN A 45 5.73 -2.37 -10.02
CA ASN A 45 5.10 -3.52 -9.37
C ASN A 45 4.08 -4.22 -10.30
N LEU A 46 3.24 -3.47 -11.01
CA LEU A 46 2.28 -4.05 -11.95
C LEU A 46 2.96 -4.80 -13.11
N LYS A 47 4.08 -4.27 -13.62
CA LYS A 47 4.88 -4.96 -14.63
C LYS A 47 5.41 -6.30 -14.11
N ASN A 48 5.94 -6.32 -12.88
CA ASN A 48 6.38 -7.56 -12.24
C ASN A 48 5.20 -8.53 -12.05
N TYR A 49 4.04 -8.01 -11.65
CA TYR A 49 2.81 -8.80 -11.52
C TYR A 49 2.37 -9.44 -12.84
N THR A 50 2.46 -8.71 -13.95
CA THR A 50 2.19 -9.26 -15.29
C THR A 50 3.16 -10.39 -15.65
N PHE A 51 4.45 -10.24 -15.36
CA PHE A 51 5.42 -11.31 -15.59
C PHE A 51 5.14 -12.53 -14.73
N ALA A 52 4.78 -12.33 -13.46
CA ALA A 52 4.42 -13.41 -12.57
C ALA A 52 3.20 -14.20 -13.08
N ILE A 53 2.15 -13.51 -13.54
CA ILE A 53 0.99 -14.16 -14.16
C ILE A 53 1.42 -14.96 -15.39
N ALA A 54 2.26 -14.38 -16.26
CA ALA A 54 2.71 -15.07 -17.47
C ALA A 54 3.49 -16.36 -17.14
N MET A 55 4.39 -16.31 -16.16
CA MET A 55 5.12 -17.48 -15.67
C MET A 55 4.17 -18.51 -15.05
N TYR A 56 3.22 -18.08 -14.23
CA TYR A 56 2.22 -18.98 -13.66
C TYR A 56 1.38 -19.67 -14.74
N THR A 57 0.92 -18.92 -15.75
CA THR A 57 0.12 -19.51 -16.83
C THR A 57 0.93 -20.52 -17.64
N ASP A 58 2.23 -20.30 -17.84
CA ASP A 58 3.12 -21.24 -18.52
C ASP A 58 3.25 -22.55 -17.73
N ASP A 59 3.44 -22.43 -16.40
CA ASP A 59 3.59 -23.58 -15.50
C ASP A 59 2.27 -24.36 -15.24
N ASN A 60 1.10 -23.75 -15.50
CA ASN A 60 -0.22 -24.29 -15.11
C ASN A 60 -1.15 -24.56 -16.32
N ASP A 61 -0.60 -25.03 -17.44
CA ASP A 61 -1.36 -25.39 -18.66
C ASP A 61 -2.23 -24.23 -19.21
N GLY A 62 -1.73 -23.00 -19.15
CA GLY A 62 -2.46 -21.80 -19.58
C GLY A 62 -3.59 -21.35 -18.64
N LYS A 63 -3.71 -21.94 -17.45
CA LYS A 63 -4.73 -21.54 -16.47
C LYS A 63 -4.28 -20.28 -15.73
N PHE A 64 -5.23 -19.35 -15.54
CA PHE A 64 -5.01 -18.18 -14.71
C PHE A 64 -5.10 -18.52 -13.22
N PRO A 65 -4.37 -17.78 -12.36
CA PRO A 65 -4.44 -17.97 -10.92
C PRO A 65 -5.82 -17.60 -10.39
N GLN A 66 -6.26 -18.29 -9.35
CA GLN A 66 -7.55 -18.07 -8.73
C GLN A 66 -7.49 -16.78 -7.90
N ALA A 67 -8.37 -15.80 -8.21
CA ALA A 67 -8.33 -14.48 -7.59
C ALA A 67 -8.31 -14.51 -6.05
N GLU A 68 -9.06 -15.43 -5.43
CA GLU A 68 -9.13 -15.59 -3.97
C GLU A 68 -7.86 -16.19 -3.34
N ARG A 69 -7.00 -16.85 -4.13
CA ARG A 69 -5.76 -17.51 -3.69
C ARG A 69 -4.49 -16.97 -4.36
N CYS A 70 -4.62 -15.91 -5.16
CA CYS A 70 -3.47 -15.27 -5.81
C CYS A 70 -2.42 -14.84 -4.79
N TYR A 71 -2.86 -14.27 -3.66
CA TYR A 71 -1.96 -13.65 -2.70
C TYR A 71 -1.73 -14.48 -1.43
N PHE A 72 -2.75 -15.22 -0.96
CA PHE A 72 -2.61 -16.14 0.16
C PHE A 72 -3.18 -17.53 -0.16
N SER A 73 -2.52 -18.62 0.24
CA SER A 73 -2.86 -19.99 -0.19
C SER A 73 -3.76 -20.77 0.76
N GLN A 74 -3.70 -20.49 2.06
CA GLN A 74 -4.36 -21.31 3.10
C GLN A 74 -5.68 -20.69 3.58
N LEU A 75 -6.51 -21.47 4.29
CA LEU A 75 -7.72 -20.97 4.96
C LEU A 75 -7.52 -20.74 6.47
N ASP A 76 -6.42 -21.24 7.03
CA ASP A 76 -6.14 -21.17 8.46
C ASP A 76 -5.92 -19.72 8.93
N PRO A 77 -6.48 -19.30 10.08
CA PRO A 77 -6.30 -17.93 10.56
C PRO A 77 -4.82 -17.59 10.77
N TYR A 78 -4.39 -16.41 10.36
CA TYR A 78 -3.08 -15.89 10.76
C TYR A 78 -3.07 -15.67 12.29
N PRO A 79 -1.93 -15.75 13.01
CA PRO A 79 -1.93 -15.62 14.46
C PRO A 79 -2.63 -14.37 15.02
N VAL A 80 -2.60 -13.24 14.30
CA VAL A 80 -3.31 -12.01 14.72
C VAL A 80 -4.82 -12.07 14.50
N GLU A 81 -5.30 -13.03 13.71
CA GLU A 81 -6.72 -13.29 13.41
C GLU A 81 -7.32 -14.36 14.35
N SER A 82 -6.51 -14.89 15.28
CA SER A 82 -6.94 -15.91 16.24
C SER A 82 -8.10 -15.43 17.12
N GLY A 83 -9.16 -16.23 17.20
CA GLY A 83 -10.37 -15.92 17.98
C GLY A 83 -11.50 -15.23 17.20
N ILE A 84 -11.30 -14.92 15.92
CA ILE A 84 -12.38 -14.52 15.01
C ILE A 84 -12.97 -15.80 14.42
N GLY A 85 -14.30 -15.96 14.35
CA GLY A 85 -14.95 -17.11 13.70
C GLY A 85 -15.28 -16.84 12.23
N GLY A 86 -15.39 -17.89 11.40
CA GLY A 86 -15.84 -17.79 9.99
C GLY A 86 -14.74 -18.01 8.94
N ASN A 87 -14.99 -17.60 7.69
CA ASN A 87 -14.03 -17.74 6.59
C ASN A 87 -13.11 -16.51 6.51
N HIS A 88 -11.81 -16.68 6.77
CA HIS A 88 -10.87 -15.59 7.04
C HIS A 88 -10.17 -14.98 5.81
N LEU A 89 -10.50 -15.44 4.59
CA LEU A 89 -9.85 -14.97 3.36
C LEU A 89 -9.85 -13.43 3.21
N HIS A 90 -10.93 -12.77 3.64
CA HIS A 90 -11.08 -11.31 3.59
C HIS A 90 -10.27 -10.57 4.67
N LEU A 91 -9.98 -11.17 5.82
CA LEU A 91 -9.26 -10.53 6.93
C LEU A 91 -7.77 -10.31 6.63
N ARG A 92 -7.22 -11.11 5.72
CA ARG A 92 -5.81 -11.03 5.33
C ARG A 92 -5.48 -9.82 4.47
N TRP A 93 -6.49 -9.22 3.85
CA TRP A 93 -6.39 -7.90 3.23
C TRP A 93 -6.52 -6.76 4.25
N CYS A 94 -6.64 -7.05 5.54
CA CYS A 94 -6.75 -6.07 6.63
C CYS A 94 -5.62 -6.13 7.64
N ASN A 95 -4.61 -6.96 7.38
CA ASN A 95 -3.49 -7.13 8.28
C ASN A 95 -2.25 -6.43 7.73
N GLY A 96 -2.01 -5.25 8.30
CA GLY A 96 -0.83 -4.38 8.16
C GLY A 96 0.53 -5.08 8.19
N ASP A 97 0.60 -6.19 8.92
CA ASP A 97 1.84 -6.74 9.50
C ASP A 97 2.23 -8.11 8.92
N VAL A 98 1.56 -8.61 7.87
CA VAL A 98 1.88 -9.94 7.32
C VAL A 98 3.19 -9.92 6.53
N ASP A 99 4.29 -10.33 7.14
CA ASP A 99 5.53 -10.59 6.41
C ASP A 99 5.51 -12.00 5.80
N LEU A 100 5.06 -12.10 4.55
CA LEU A 100 5.12 -13.36 3.80
C LEU A 100 6.56 -13.86 3.55
N LYS A 101 7.59 -13.02 3.69
CA LYS A 101 8.98 -13.48 3.55
C LYS A 101 9.42 -14.34 4.72
N SER A 102 8.99 -14.00 5.94
CA SER A 102 9.25 -14.82 7.12
C SER A 102 8.26 -15.97 7.27
N HIS A 103 7.10 -15.87 6.62
CA HIS A 103 6.06 -16.90 6.63
C HIS A 103 5.57 -17.30 5.21
N PRO A 104 6.44 -17.94 4.40
CA PRO A 104 6.11 -18.33 3.04
C PRO A 104 4.97 -19.35 2.95
N GLU A 105 4.69 -20.08 4.02
CA GLU A 105 3.59 -21.05 4.12
C GLU A 105 2.22 -20.42 3.85
N TYR A 106 2.05 -19.13 4.16
CA TYR A 106 0.80 -18.41 3.88
C TYR A 106 0.74 -17.82 2.48
N GLY A 107 1.86 -17.82 1.74
CA GLY A 107 1.97 -17.25 0.40
C GLY A 107 1.05 -17.95 -0.61
N GLY A 108 0.31 -17.16 -1.37
CA GLY A 108 -0.60 -17.64 -2.43
C GLY A 108 0.10 -18.12 -3.69
N GLN A 109 -0.71 -18.46 -4.69
CA GLN A 109 -0.26 -18.94 -6.00
C GLN A 109 0.74 -18.00 -6.70
N MET A 110 0.66 -16.71 -6.43
CA MET A 110 1.56 -15.72 -7.03
C MET A 110 2.77 -15.38 -6.17
N PHE A 111 2.73 -15.69 -4.87
CA PHE A 111 3.84 -15.37 -3.98
C PHE A 111 5.13 -16.13 -4.37
N SER A 112 5.01 -17.36 -4.87
CA SER A 112 6.13 -18.14 -5.40
C SER A 112 6.86 -17.47 -6.56
N TYR A 113 6.18 -16.63 -7.33
CA TYR A 113 6.75 -15.95 -8.51
C TYR A 113 7.28 -14.54 -8.21
N LEU A 114 6.72 -13.86 -7.20
CA LEU A 114 7.06 -12.48 -6.88
C LEU A 114 7.96 -12.35 -5.64
N MET A 115 7.96 -13.34 -4.75
CA MET A 115 8.76 -13.45 -3.51
C MET A 115 8.76 -12.20 -2.58
N ASP A 116 7.92 -11.21 -2.85
CA ASP A 116 7.72 -10.01 -2.05
C ASP A 116 6.23 -9.62 -1.99
N ALA A 117 5.68 -9.70 -0.78
CA ALA A 117 4.34 -9.23 -0.44
C ALA A 117 4.08 -7.79 -0.91
N LYS A 118 5.09 -6.91 -0.79
CA LYS A 118 4.95 -5.49 -1.15
C LYS A 118 4.78 -5.28 -2.65
N SER A 119 5.20 -6.21 -3.50
CA SER A 119 5.02 -6.11 -4.94
C SER A 119 3.55 -6.20 -5.37
N PHE A 120 2.67 -6.68 -4.49
CA PHE A 120 1.24 -6.75 -4.73
C PHE A 120 0.49 -5.50 -4.25
N ILE A 121 1.19 -4.62 -3.50
CA ILE A 121 0.61 -3.43 -2.89
C ILE A 121 1.03 -2.21 -3.71
N CYS A 122 0.04 -1.38 -4.07
CA CYS A 122 0.33 -0.09 -4.67
C CYS A 122 0.38 0.98 -3.56
N PRO A 123 1.54 1.63 -3.32
CA PRO A 123 1.66 2.66 -2.29
C PRO A 123 0.73 3.87 -2.49
N ALA A 124 0.26 4.12 -3.70
CA ALA A 124 -0.74 5.16 -3.98
C ALA A 124 -2.18 4.72 -3.66
N PHE A 125 -2.47 3.41 -3.68
CA PHE A 125 -3.84 2.88 -3.68
C PHE A 125 -4.57 3.15 -2.36
N ARG A 126 -3.88 3.09 -1.21
CA ARG A 126 -4.47 3.48 0.10
C ARG A 126 -5.07 4.88 0.10
N ARG A 127 -4.36 5.85 -0.48
CA ARG A 127 -4.84 7.24 -0.55
C ARG A 127 -6.03 7.39 -1.50
N LEU A 128 -6.01 6.65 -2.61
CA LEU A 128 -7.07 6.65 -3.61
C LEU A 128 -8.34 6.00 -3.06
N ALA A 129 -8.20 4.83 -2.42
CA ALA A 129 -9.31 4.14 -1.78
C ALA A 129 -9.94 5.01 -0.70
N VAL A 130 -9.18 5.54 0.27
CA VAL A 130 -9.74 6.41 1.32
C VAL A 130 -10.45 7.66 0.75
N ARG A 131 -10.02 8.18 -0.40
CA ARG A 131 -10.67 9.34 -1.04
C ARG A 131 -11.92 8.98 -1.85
N ASN A 132 -11.94 7.82 -2.49
CA ASN A 132 -12.88 7.51 -3.57
C ASN A 132 -13.80 6.33 -3.27
N SER A 133 -13.47 5.47 -2.31
CA SER A 133 -14.31 4.32 -1.97
C SER A 133 -15.40 4.76 -0.99
N GLU A 134 -16.65 4.50 -1.32
CA GLU A 134 -17.76 4.48 -0.35
C GLU A 134 -17.69 3.25 0.57
N ASP A 135 -16.72 2.37 0.33
CA ASP A 135 -16.80 1.02 0.83
C ASP A 135 -16.40 0.89 2.30
N HIS A 136 -17.43 0.53 3.05
CA HIS A 136 -17.49 0.19 4.45
C HIS A 136 -17.36 -1.33 4.66
N PHE A 137 -16.79 -2.09 3.71
CA PHE A 137 -16.75 -3.57 3.71
C PHE A 137 -16.26 -4.23 5.01
N TYR A 138 -15.57 -3.49 5.88
CA TYR A 138 -15.13 -3.96 7.19
C TYR A 138 -15.53 -3.04 8.34
N ARG A 139 -16.46 -2.11 8.16
CA ARG A 139 -16.96 -1.27 9.26
C ARG A 139 -17.72 -2.10 10.30
N ASP A 140 -18.27 -3.24 9.89
CA ASP A 140 -18.93 -4.23 10.76
C ASP A 140 -17.96 -5.12 11.55
N TYR A 141 -16.73 -5.34 11.04
CA TYR A 141 -15.71 -6.18 11.71
C TYR A 141 -14.50 -5.40 12.24
N GLY A 142 -14.34 -4.13 11.88
CA GLY A 142 -13.21 -3.29 12.31
C GLY A 142 -13.14 -3.07 13.81
N SER A 143 -14.24 -3.34 14.54
CA SER A 143 -14.29 -3.33 16.00
C SER A 143 -13.87 -4.66 16.65
N SER A 144 -13.93 -5.78 15.92
CA SER A 144 -13.58 -7.13 16.42
C SER A 144 -12.19 -7.60 15.99
N ILE A 145 -11.62 -7.01 14.93
CA ILE A 145 -10.26 -7.28 14.47
C ILE A 145 -9.27 -6.40 15.24
N ARG A 146 -8.32 -7.00 15.96
CA ARG A 146 -7.17 -6.28 16.50
C ARG A 146 -6.26 -5.86 15.32
N ASN A 147 -5.84 -4.59 15.27
CA ASN A 147 -4.97 -4.02 14.22
C ASN A 147 -5.57 -4.02 12.80
N TYR A 148 -6.77 -3.47 12.66
CA TYR A 148 -7.41 -3.27 11.36
C TYR A 148 -6.67 -2.19 10.53
N GLU A 149 -5.79 -2.61 9.62
CA GLU A 149 -5.15 -1.76 8.61
C GLU A 149 -5.24 -2.40 7.22
N PRO A 150 -6.15 -1.92 6.35
CA PRO A 150 -6.33 -2.48 5.01
C PRO A 150 -5.09 -2.42 4.12
N TRP A 151 -4.76 -3.57 3.55
CA TRP A 151 -3.77 -3.81 2.52
C TRP A 151 -4.37 -3.68 1.14
N TYR A 152 -4.37 -2.43 0.67
CA TYR A 152 -4.80 -2.02 -0.65
C TYR A 152 -3.89 -2.59 -1.75
N ASN A 153 -4.24 -3.78 -2.27
CA ASN A 153 -3.51 -4.49 -3.32
C ASN A 153 -4.17 -4.36 -4.72
N TYR A 154 -3.48 -4.79 -5.79
CA TYR A 154 -3.99 -4.65 -7.17
C TYR A 154 -5.25 -5.46 -7.50
N THR A 155 -5.54 -6.54 -6.78
CA THR A 155 -6.74 -7.36 -7.02
C THR A 155 -8.00 -6.75 -6.42
N MET A 156 -7.84 -5.74 -5.57
CA MET A 156 -8.91 -4.99 -4.91
C MET A 156 -9.47 -3.85 -5.80
N ASN A 157 -9.46 -3.99 -7.12
CA ASN A 157 -9.90 -2.94 -8.07
C ASN A 157 -11.39 -2.54 -7.95
N ALA A 158 -12.22 -3.37 -7.30
CA ALA A 158 -13.63 -3.04 -7.03
C ALA A 158 -13.79 -1.74 -6.23
N TYR A 159 -12.81 -1.35 -5.40
CA TYR A 159 -12.91 -0.16 -4.53
C TYR A 159 -12.60 1.18 -5.23
N VAL A 160 -12.17 1.16 -6.50
CA VAL A 160 -11.91 2.37 -7.29
C VAL A 160 -12.91 2.54 -8.44
N GLY A 161 -13.86 1.61 -8.56
CA GLY A 161 -15.03 1.75 -9.42
C GLY A 161 -16.00 2.79 -8.85
N SER A 162 -15.76 4.07 -9.11
CA SER A 162 -16.80 5.08 -8.94
C SER A 162 -17.87 4.88 -10.02
N ASN A 163 -19.15 5.02 -9.64
CA ASN A 163 -20.30 5.14 -10.54
C ASN A 163 -20.23 6.33 -11.54
N ASN A 164 -19.11 7.06 -11.63
CA ASN A 164 -18.92 8.23 -12.48
C ASN A 164 -17.83 8.03 -13.56
N SER A 165 -17.83 6.88 -14.23
CA SER A 165 -17.22 6.75 -15.57
C SER A 165 -18.32 6.71 -16.63
N GLY A 166 -19.02 7.84 -16.76
CA GLY A 166 -20.01 8.18 -17.79
C GLY A 166 -20.11 9.69 -17.90
#